data_AF-A0A9D1RRD9-F1
#
_entry.id   AF-A0A9D1RRD9-F1
#
_cell.length_a   1.000
_cell.length_b   1.000
_cell.length_c   1.000
_cell.angle_alpha   90.00
_cell.angle_beta   90.00
_cell.angle_gamma   90.00
#
_symmetry.space_group_name_H-M   'P 1'
#
loop_
_entity.id
_entity.type
_entity.pdbx_description
1 polymer ?
#
loop_
_entity_poly.entity_id
_entity_poly.type
_entity_poly.pdbx_seq_one_letter_code
_entity_poly.pdbx_strand_id
1 'polypeptide(L)'
;MRKDAYALERLAGLKAQKNLTMWLIPGNHDRIHPIFGLDSVVEWTPAYREVFDLIALELQVRIGRWQVLFTHIPRATGKDAVPDPHQTPQLARWAGREGFECTVHGHTHSSVPVRRKHVNLSLEATDMKPVSPGKREELVTQAVRFRG
;
A
#
# COMPACT_ATOMS: atom_id res chain seq x y z
N MET A 1 -23.90 2.57 -8.99
CA MET A 1 -22.63 3.30 -8.87
C MET A 1 -21.49 2.31 -8.82
N ARG A 2 -20.44 2.43 -9.65
CA ARG A 2 -19.24 1.56 -9.55
C ARG A 2 -18.53 1.86 -8.22
N LYS A 3 -18.04 0.83 -7.52
CA LYS A 3 -17.46 0.96 -6.16
C LYS A 3 -16.31 1.98 -6.11
N ASP A 4 -15.44 1.99 -7.13
CA ASP A 4 -14.34 2.94 -7.27
C ASP A 4 -14.84 4.39 -7.35
N ALA A 5 -15.87 4.66 -8.15
CA ALA A 5 -16.43 6.01 -8.30
C ALA A 5 -16.97 6.55 -6.97
N TYR A 6 -17.66 5.71 -6.20
CA TYR A 6 -18.10 6.06 -4.86
C TYR A 6 -16.91 6.36 -3.92
N ALA A 7 -15.90 5.49 -3.91
CA ALA A 7 -14.72 5.69 -3.06
C ALA A 7 -13.96 6.98 -3.39
N LEU A 8 -13.76 7.26 -4.68
CA LEU A 8 -13.10 8.48 -5.16
C LEU A 8 -13.86 9.73 -4.77
N GLU A 9 -15.20 9.75 -4.89
CA GLU A 9 -16.03 10.87 -4.46
C GLU A 9 -15.86 11.16 -2.96
N ARG A 10 -15.89 10.10 -2.13
CA ARG A 10 -15.70 10.23 -0.67
C ARG A 10 -14.30 10.77 -0.33
N LEU A 11 -13.27 10.28 -1.03
CA LEU A 11 -11.89 10.73 -0.83
C LEU A 11 -11.67 12.16 -1.30
N ALA A 12 -12.27 12.57 -2.43
CA ALA A 12 -12.24 13.95 -2.91
C ALA A 12 -12.85 14.92 -1.90
N GLY A 13 -14.01 14.57 -1.33
CA GLY A 13 -14.64 15.35 -0.27
C GLY A 13 -13.77 15.47 0.97
N LEU A 14 -13.13 14.37 1.40
CA LEU A 14 -12.19 14.38 2.53
C LEU A 14 -10.95 15.25 2.23
N LYS A 15 -10.39 15.14 1.02
CA LYS A 15 -9.23 15.93 0.58
C LYS A 15 -9.53 17.42 0.67
N ALA A 16 -10.65 17.86 0.12
CA ALA A 16 -11.08 19.24 0.16
C ALA A 16 -11.34 19.72 1.58
N GLN A 17 -12.08 18.95 2.39
CA GLN A 17 -12.43 19.31 3.76
C GLN A 17 -11.20 19.47 4.67
N LYS A 18 -10.17 18.64 4.46
CA LYS A 18 -8.99 18.57 5.32
C LYS A 18 -7.73 19.19 4.69
N ASN A 19 -7.86 19.74 3.48
CA ASN A 19 -6.76 20.27 2.68
C ASN A 19 -5.55 19.32 2.61
N LEU A 20 -5.81 18.07 2.20
CA LEU A 20 -4.80 17.00 2.22
C LEU A 20 -4.03 16.93 0.91
N THR A 21 -2.75 16.58 1.02
CA THR A 21 -2.02 15.93 -0.08
C THR A 21 -2.27 14.42 0.02
N MET A 22 -2.70 13.80 -1.07
CA MET A 22 -3.02 12.38 -1.14
C MET A 22 -2.17 11.68 -2.18
N TRP A 23 -1.39 10.69 -1.76
CA TRP A 23 -0.63 9.82 -2.65
C TRP A 23 -1.24 8.42 -2.62
N LEU A 24 -1.36 7.79 -3.78
CA LEU A 24 -1.91 6.45 -3.92
C LEU A 24 -0.85 5.47 -4.40
N ILE A 25 -0.80 4.34 -3.69
CA ILE A 25 -0.19 3.10 -4.14
C ILE A 25 -1.32 2.14 -4.54
N PRO A 26 -1.65 2.00 -5.83
CA PRO A 26 -2.82 1.27 -6.25
C PRO A 26 -2.75 -0.19 -5.82
N GLY A 27 -3.85 -0.70 -5.27
CA GLY A 27 -4.02 -2.13 -5.02
C GLY A 27 -4.54 -2.89 -6.23
N ASN A 28 -4.52 -4.21 -6.17
CA ASN A 28 -4.99 -5.08 -7.26
C ASN A 28 -6.51 -4.98 -7.53
N HIS A 29 -7.24 -4.24 -6.69
CA HIS A 29 -8.67 -3.93 -6.87
C HIS A 29 -8.94 -2.52 -7.40
N ASP A 30 -7.92 -1.65 -7.43
CA ASP A 30 -8.05 -0.31 -8.01
C ASP A 30 -8.02 -0.42 -9.54
N ARG A 31 -9.01 0.18 -10.22
CA ARG A 31 -9.13 0.05 -11.68
C ARG A 31 -7.97 0.65 -12.49
N ILE A 32 -7.18 1.51 -11.86
CA ILE A 32 -5.93 2.06 -12.43
C ILE A 32 -4.72 1.13 -12.26
N HIS A 33 -4.86 0.01 -11.55
CA HIS A 33 -3.78 -0.95 -11.42
C HIS A 33 -3.59 -1.70 -12.77
N PRO A 34 -2.36 -1.84 -13.29
CA PRO A 34 -2.10 -2.45 -14.60
C PRO A 34 -2.57 -3.90 -14.78
N ILE A 35 -2.92 -4.58 -13.69
CA ILE A 35 -3.52 -5.93 -13.75
C ILE A 35 -4.83 -5.96 -14.55
N PHE A 36 -5.55 -4.84 -14.62
CA PHE A 36 -6.79 -4.70 -15.40
C PHE A 36 -6.56 -4.38 -16.89
N GLY A 37 -5.30 -4.24 -17.33
CA GLY A 37 -4.97 -3.91 -18.71
C GLY A 37 -5.02 -2.40 -19.01
N LEU A 38 -4.47 -2.02 -20.16
CA LEU A 38 -4.28 -0.62 -20.55
C LEU A 38 -5.59 0.15 -20.68
N ASP A 39 -6.64 -0.48 -21.22
CA ASP A 39 -7.94 0.17 -21.43
C ASP A 39 -8.56 0.64 -20.10
N SER A 40 -8.51 -0.21 -19.07
CA SER A 40 -8.97 0.16 -17.72
C SER A 40 -8.11 1.29 -17.13
N VAL A 41 -6.78 1.23 -17.31
CA VAL A 41 -5.90 2.29 -16.82
C VAL A 41 -6.21 3.62 -17.48
N VAL A 42 -6.38 3.66 -18.81
CA VAL A 42 -6.70 4.88 -19.56
C VAL A 42 -8.07 5.43 -19.16
N GLU A 43 -9.09 4.56 -19.01
CA GLU A 43 -10.44 4.96 -18.59
C GLU A 43 -10.42 5.62 -17.19
N TRP A 44 -9.69 5.05 -16.24
CA TRP A 44 -9.80 5.44 -14.83
C TRP A 44 -8.76 6.45 -14.36
N THR A 45 -7.63 6.59 -15.06
CA THR A 45 -6.56 7.51 -14.66
C THR A 45 -7.04 8.96 -14.45
N PRO A 46 -7.91 9.56 -15.31
CA PRO A 46 -8.41 10.91 -15.08
C PRO A 46 -9.10 11.06 -13.72
N ALA A 47 -10.04 10.16 -13.39
CA ALA A 47 -10.80 10.22 -12.15
C ALA A 47 -9.92 10.05 -10.89
N TYR A 48 -8.91 9.18 -10.95
CA TYR A 48 -7.97 9.04 -9.85
C TYR A 48 -7.05 10.26 -9.70
N ARG A 49 -6.63 10.90 -10.80
CA ARG A 49 -5.75 12.10 -10.76
C ARG A 49 -6.44 13.35 -10.22
N GLU A 50 -7.77 13.44 -10.30
CA GLU A 50 -8.53 14.50 -9.60
C GLU A 50 -8.39 14.40 -8.07
N VAL A 51 -8.17 13.17 -7.55
CA VAL A 51 -8.09 12.91 -6.11
C VAL A 51 -6.65 12.86 -5.62
N PHE A 52 -5.78 12.14 -6.32
CA PHE A 52 -4.42 11.85 -5.86
C PHE A 52 -3.38 12.69 -6.58
N ASP A 53 -2.53 13.36 -5.80
CA ASP A 53 -1.44 14.22 -6.29
C ASP A 53 -0.27 13.39 -6.85
N LEU A 54 -0.16 12.14 -6.41
CA LEU A 54 0.80 11.18 -6.92
C LEU A 54 0.19 9.78 -6.93
N ILE A 55 0.41 9.08 -8.03
CA ILE A 55 0.00 7.69 -8.21
C ILE A 55 1.24 6.92 -8.67
N ALA A 56 1.68 5.94 -7.88
CA ALA A 56 2.82 5.10 -8.22
C ALA A 56 2.56 3.68 -7.73
N LEU A 57 2.97 2.66 -8.51
CA LEU A 57 2.82 1.26 -8.10
C LEU A 57 3.68 0.91 -6.89
N GLU A 58 4.77 1.66 -6.72
CA GLU A 58 5.64 1.56 -5.57
C GLU A 58 6.27 2.93 -5.28
N LEU A 59 6.62 3.16 -4.02
CA LEU A 59 7.40 4.33 -3.60
C LEU A 59 8.53 3.90 -2.69
N GLN A 60 9.72 4.43 -2.98
CA GLN A 60 10.89 4.27 -2.13
C GLN A 60 11.06 5.53 -1.32
N VAL A 61 11.03 5.40 0.00
CA VAL A 61 11.14 6.53 0.91
C VAL A 61 12.01 6.19 2.10
N ARG A 62 12.55 7.22 2.73
CA ARG A 62 13.29 7.09 3.97
C ARG A 62 12.41 7.47 5.15
N ILE A 63 12.26 6.55 6.10
CA ILE A 63 11.52 6.76 7.35
C ILE A 63 12.52 6.62 8.50
N GLY A 64 12.76 7.71 9.21
CA GLY A 64 13.92 7.83 10.10
C GLY A 64 15.21 7.52 9.33
N ARG A 65 15.88 6.45 9.73
CA ARG A 65 17.14 5.98 9.10
C ARG A 65 16.97 4.82 8.11
N TRP A 66 15.76 4.31 7.93
CA TRP A 66 15.49 3.07 7.18
C TRP A 66 15.06 3.38 5.75
N GLN A 67 15.57 2.63 4.75
CA GLN A 67 14.98 2.65 3.41
C GLN A 67 13.76 1.74 3.40
N VAL A 68 12.64 2.29 2.95
CA VAL A 68 11.33 1.65 3.01
C VAL A 68 10.71 1.63 1.62
N LEU A 69 10.25 0.45 1.22
CA LEU A 69 9.43 0.27 0.03
C LEU A 69 7.96 0.28 0.42
N PHE A 70 7.18 1.20 -0.14
CA PHE A 70 5.72 1.11 -0.16
C PHE A 70 5.30 0.40 -1.43
N THR A 71 4.52 -0.67 -1.28
CA THR A 71 3.84 -1.38 -2.37
C THR A 71 2.57 -2.00 -1.82
N HIS A 72 1.55 -2.23 -2.63
CA HIS A 72 0.34 -2.87 -2.13
C HIS A 72 0.57 -4.35 -1.77
N ILE A 73 1.28 -5.09 -2.63
CA ILE A 73 1.50 -6.53 -2.52
C ILE A 73 2.78 -6.81 -1.72
N PRO A 74 2.73 -7.58 -0.62
CA PRO A 74 3.91 -7.88 0.18
C PRO A 74 4.92 -8.75 -0.60
N ARG A 75 6.11 -8.93 -0.01
CA ARG A 75 7.10 -9.86 -0.55
C ARG A 75 6.58 -11.29 -0.45
N ALA A 76 6.58 -12.00 -1.57
CA ALA A 76 6.05 -13.36 -1.66
C ALA A 76 7.09 -14.47 -1.57
N THR A 77 8.38 -14.14 -1.74
CA THR A 77 9.48 -15.12 -1.78
C THR A 77 10.68 -14.66 -0.97
N GLY A 78 11.52 -15.60 -0.54
CA GLY A 78 12.72 -15.33 0.24
C GLY A 78 12.51 -15.44 1.76
N LYS A 79 13.58 -15.19 2.51
CA LYS A 79 13.64 -15.43 3.97
C LYS A 79 12.61 -14.66 4.78
N ASP A 80 12.29 -13.43 4.33
CA ASP A 80 11.39 -12.52 5.03
C ASP A 80 10.02 -12.42 4.30
N ALA A 81 9.64 -13.42 3.50
CA ALA A 81 8.35 -13.43 2.80
C ALA A 81 7.17 -13.41 3.79
N VAL A 82 6.07 -12.76 3.37
CA VAL A 82 4.83 -12.70 4.14
C VAL A 82 3.85 -13.75 3.60
N PRO A 83 3.30 -14.63 4.47
CA PRO A 83 2.21 -15.51 4.07
C PRO A 83 1.01 -14.69 3.63
N ASP A 84 0.56 -14.93 2.41
CA ASP A 84 -0.50 -14.17 1.76
C ASP A 84 -1.46 -15.12 1.03
N PRO A 85 -2.68 -15.32 1.56
CA PRO A 85 -3.66 -16.21 0.95
C PRO A 85 -4.23 -15.67 -0.36
N HIS A 86 -4.01 -14.40 -0.67
CA HIS A 86 -4.50 -13.74 -1.88
C HIS A 86 -3.43 -13.68 -2.98
N GLN A 87 -2.21 -14.13 -2.67
CA GLN A 87 -1.12 -14.12 -3.63
C GLN A 87 -1.38 -15.08 -4.78
N THR A 88 -1.17 -14.62 -6.00
CA THR A 88 -1.28 -15.42 -7.22
C THR A 88 -0.01 -15.28 -8.07
N PRO A 89 0.26 -16.22 -9.00
CA PRO A 89 1.38 -16.09 -9.94
C PRO A 89 1.31 -14.81 -10.77
N GLN A 90 0.09 -14.36 -11.11
CA GLN A 90 -0.10 -13.10 -11.82
C GLN A 90 0.39 -11.93 -10.95
N LEU A 91 0.05 -11.93 -9.66
CA LEU A 91 0.38 -10.87 -8.70
C LEU A 91 1.86 -10.78 -8.34
N ALA A 92 2.59 -11.88 -8.45
CA ALA A 92 3.99 -12.00 -8.02
C ALA A 92 4.92 -10.92 -8.59
N ARG A 93 4.65 -10.41 -9.80
CA ARG A 93 5.48 -9.37 -10.43
C ARG A 93 5.36 -7.98 -9.79
N TRP A 94 4.31 -7.74 -8.98
CA TRP A 94 4.09 -6.49 -8.25
C TRP A 94 4.38 -6.63 -6.75
N ALA A 95 4.83 -7.81 -6.32
CA ALA A 95 5.22 -8.08 -4.95
C ALA A 95 6.43 -7.24 -4.53
N GLY A 96 6.48 -6.88 -3.24
CA GLY A 96 7.63 -6.19 -2.66
C GLY A 96 8.94 -6.95 -2.88
N ARG A 97 9.96 -6.25 -3.38
CA ARG A 97 11.27 -6.83 -3.68
C ARG A 97 12.25 -6.75 -2.50
N GLU A 98 13.39 -7.41 -2.65
CA GLU A 98 14.53 -7.26 -1.75
C GLU A 98 15.25 -5.92 -1.96
N GLY A 99 16.21 -5.59 -1.07
CA GLY A 99 17.02 -4.37 -1.16
C GLY A 99 16.56 -3.21 -0.27
N PHE A 100 15.49 -3.40 0.51
CA PHE A 100 15.00 -2.43 1.50
C PHE A 100 15.02 -3.02 2.90
N GLU A 101 15.26 -2.19 3.91
CA GLU A 101 15.20 -2.63 5.31
C GLU A 101 13.78 -2.99 5.72
N CYS A 102 12.76 -2.33 5.15
CA CYS A 102 11.36 -2.63 5.41
C CYS A 102 10.47 -2.48 4.16
N THR A 103 9.44 -3.31 4.06
CA THR A 103 8.33 -3.13 3.11
C THR A 103 7.05 -2.78 3.86
N VAL A 104 6.34 -1.75 3.43
CA VAL A 104 5.02 -1.35 3.95
C VAL A 104 3.97 -1.73 2.91
N HIS A 105 2.94 -2.47 3.33
CA HIS A 105 1.92 -3.03 2.43
C HIS A 105 0.52 -3.05 3.05
N GLY A 106 -0.50 -3.51 2.31
CA GLY A 106 -1.89 -3.57 2.81
C GLY A 106 -2.76 -4.73 2.28
N HIS A 107 -2.23 -5.58 1.41
CA HIS A 107 -3.02 -6.57 0.65
C HIS A 107 -3.52 -7.80 1.44
N THR A 108 -2.85 -8.20 2.52
CA THR A 108 -3.02 -9.56 3.08
C THR A 108 -4.31 -9.78 3.89
N HIS A 109 -5.08 -8.73 4.18
CA HIS A 109 -6.22 -8.76 5.13
C HIS A 109 -5.87 -9.36 6.51
N SER A 110 -4.59 -9.45 6.86
CA SER A 110 -4.13 -9.99 8.13
C SER A 110 -4.25 -8.95 9.22
N SER A 111 -4.72 -9.33 10.41
CA SER A 111 -4.67 -8.45 11.59
C SER A 111 -3.27 -8.29 12.19
N VAL A 112 -2.24 -8.92 11.61
CA VAL A 112 -0.86 -8.83 12.10
C VAL A 112 -0.18 -7.59 11.52
N PRO A 113 0.10 -6.54 12.31
CA PRO A 113 0.64 -5.28 11.80
C PRO A 113 2.13 -5.32 11.50
N VAL A 114 2.89 -6.18 12.20
CA VAL A 114 4.34 -6.24 12.10
C VAL A 114 4.80 -7.67 11.95
N ARG A 115 5.63 -7.90 10.93
CA ARG A 115 6.48 -9.07 10.77
C ARG A 115 7.91 -8.60 10.54
N ARG A 116 8.87 -9.51 10.59
CA ARG A 116 10.27 -9.18 10.27
C ARG A 116 10.35 -8.50 8.90
N LYS A 117 10.90 -7.28 8.87
CA LYS A 117 11.01 -6.38 7.69
C LYS A 117 9.70 -6.04 6.96
N HIS A 118 8.54 -6.28 7.57
CA HIS A 118 7.25 -6.02 6.96
C HIS A 118 6.31 -5.30 7.93
N VAL A 119 5.69 -4.22 7.44
CA VAL A 119 4.60 -3.53 8.13
C VAL A 119 3.35 -3.64 7.29
N ASN A 120 2.31 -4.24 7.86
CA ASN A 120 0.98 -4.30 7.27
C ASN A 120 0.14 -3.13 7.78
N LEU A 121 -0.38 -2.34 6.86
CA LEU A 121 -1.31 -1.23 7.11
C LEU A 121 -2.71 -1.51 6.53
N SER A 122 -3.06 -2.78 6.30
CA SER A 122 -4.45 -3.14 6.01
C SER A 122 -5.35 -2.69 7.15
N LEU A 123 -6.62 -2.39 6.85
CA LEU A 123 -7.55 -1.83 7.83
C LEU A 123 -7.74 -2.77 9.05
N GLU A 124 -7.65 -4.09 8.82
CA GLU A 124 -7.71 -5.12 9.86
C GLU A 124 -6.51 -5.06 10.81
N ALA A 125 -5.34 -4.64 10.33
CA ALA A 125 -4.13 -4.51 11.13
C ALA A 125 -4.06 -3.18 11.91
N THR A 126 -4.87 -2.19 11.51
CA THR A 126 -4.83 -0.83 12.07
C THR A 126 -6.10 -0.44 12.81
N ASP A 127 -6.97 -1.40 13.14
CA ASP A 127 -8.25 -1.14 13.83
C ASP A 127 -9.10 -0.10 13.08
N MET A 128 -9.15 -0.23 11.75
CA MET A 128 -9.89 0.65 10.83
C MET A 128 -9.46 2.13 10.89
N LYS A 129 -8.26 2.43 11.41
CA LYS A 129 -7.75 3.80 11.59
C LYS A 129 -6.54 4.07 10.70
N PRO A 130 -6.38 5.32 10.21
CA PRO A 130 -5.15 5.73 9.56
C PRO A 130 -3.98 5.72 10.55
N VAL A 131 -2.78 5.40 10.06
CA VAL A 131 -1.55 5.39 10.87
C VAL A 131 -0.82 6.71 10.71
N SER A 132 -0.57 7.40 11.82
CA SER A 132 0.18 8.65 11.82
C SER A 132 1.66 8.45 11.42
N PRO A 133 2.35 9.49 10.94
CA PRO A 133 3.77 9.37 10.57
C PRO A 133 4.66 8.84 11.69
N GLY A 134 4.49 9.33 12.93
CA GLY A 134 5.25 8.87 14.09
C GLY A 134 4.98 7.40 14.40
N LYS A 135 3.70 6.98 14.39
CA LYS A 135 3.37 5.57 14.61
C LYS A 135 3.93 4.67 13.51
N ARG A 136 3.92 5.13 12.27
CA ARG A 136 4.50 4.41 11.13
C ARG A 136 6.00 4.20 11.30
N GLU A 137 6.73 5.20 11.79
CA GLU A 137 8.16 5.08 12.07
C GLU A 137 8.45 4.07 13.19
N GLU A 138 7.63 4.05 14.25
CA GLU A 138 7.71 3.02 15.30
C GLU A 138 7.54 1.61 14.73
N LEU A 139 6.50 1.40 13.90
CA LEU A 139 6.19 0.09 13.29
C LEU A 139 7.32 -0.36 12.36
N VAL A 140 7.86 0.55 11.53
CA VAL A 140 9.00 0.27 10.66
C VAL A 140 10.22 -0.11 11.50
N THR A 141 10.52 0.66 12.55
CA THR A 141 11.66 0.37 13.43
C THR A 141 11.50 -0.99 14.12
N GLN A 142 10.29 -1.34 14.55
CA GLN A 142 9.97 -2.64 15.13
C GLN A 142 10.15 -3.77 14.10
N ALA A 143 9.67 -3.60 12.87
CA ALA A 143 9.80 -4.58 11.80
C ALA A 143 11.28 -4.84 11.44
N VAL A 144 12.09 -3.79 11.34
CA VAL A 144 13.52 -3.91 11.01
C VAL A 144 14.29 -4.58 12.14
N ARG A 145 13.97 -4.23 13.39
CA ARG A 145 14.62 -4.78 14.60
C ARG A 145 13.96 -6.05 15.11
N PHE A 146 13.02 -6.61 14.35
CA PHE A 146 12.21 -7.74 14.78
C PHE A 146 13.12 -8.92 15.19
N ARG A 147 13.01 -9.30 16.45
CA ARG A 147 13.59 -10.53 16.98
C ARG A 147 12.44 -11.53 17.04
N GLY A 148 12.36 -12.36 16.00
CA GLY A 148 11.49 -13.52 15.98
C GLY A 148 12.10 -14.66 16.77
#